data_AF-A0A957NPP6-F1
#
_entry.id   AF-A0A957NPP6-F1
#
_cell.length_a   1.000
_cell.length_b   1.000
_cell.length_c   1.000
_cell.angle_alpha   90.00
_cell.angle_beta   90.00
_cell.angle_gamma   90.00
#
_symmetry.space_group_name_H-M   'P 1'
#
loop_
_entity.id
_entity.type
_entity.pdbx_description
1 polymer ?
#
loop_
_entity_poly.entity_id
_entity_poly.type
_entity_poly.pdbx_seq_one_letter_code
_entity_poly.pdbx_strand_id
1 'polypeptide(L)'
;WHPGTVNGAEIHLGGAGFEGAPFPNVIKQVFDALQQNAEFRLLFADRLYRQLTNAGALSDAQAQARWVSINAPVAHAIVAEAARWGDVRYAAPITPQDWQAARDTVLAQMAGNGAALLQQARAAGYYPAINPPAFNPAPDQPPTMGGSPGYAFDEPLVLTFDAGAGTIYYTLDGTDPRTPISGTPVERARLYTGPLTIERRTIVKARLFDAATGQWSALADAMYYPAAARGAVRITEIMYNPLGGDGYEFVEIQNVGDLPVDLSNAYFEGIDFRFAPYTLLQPGAYKTIVSDFRQFRARYADAEIDGVYGRKLSNRGETLTLRDIEGNVLASVSYGVDQGWPLSANGLGDSLVWSGQGDPNQAQNWRASTQINGSPGEEN
;
A
#
# COMPACT_ATOMS: atom_id res chain seq x y z
N TRP A 1 -9.19 43.36 4.65
CA TRP A 1 -9.43 44.22 3.48
C TRP A 1 -8.69 43.60 2.30
N HIS A 2 -9.41 43.07 1.31
CA HIS A 2 -9.15 43.31 -0.10
C HIS A 2 -10.35 42.82 -0.93
N PRO A 3 -11.13 43.73 -1.53
CA PRO A 3 -12.10 43.35 -2.55
C PRO A 3 -11.32 43.03 -3.82
N GLY A 4 -11.19 41.75 -4.19
CA GLY A 4 -10.62 41.40 -5.50
C GLY A 4 -9.89 40.06 -5.68
N THR A 5 -9.79 39.15 -4.70
CA THR A 5 -9.12 37.86 -4.97
C THR A 5 -10.07 36.86 -5.62
N VAL A 6 -9.94 36.74 -6.94
CA VAL A 6 -10.34 35.57 -7.72
C VAL A 6 -9.74 34.33 -7.05
N ASN A 7 -10.57 33.37 -6.63
CA ASN A 7 -10.19 32.05 -6.07
C ASN A 7 -9.67 31.98 -4.61
N GLY A 8 -10.08 32.87 -3.70
CA GLY A 8 -9.89 32.67 -2.25
C GLY A 8 -11.16 32.18 -1.56
N ALA A 9 -11.09 31.11 -0.75
CA ALA A 9 -12.16 30.77 0.19
C ALA A 9 -11.98 31.62 1.46
N GLU A 10 -12.90 32.52 1.77
CA GLU A 10 -12.91 33.22 3.06
C GLU A 10 -13.60 32.36 4.12
N ILE A 11 -12.91 32.11 5.24
CA ILE A 11 -13.47 31.40 6.39
C ILE A 11 -13.57 32.38 7.55
N HIS A 12 -14.79 32.81 7.86
CA HIS A 12 -15.07 33.68 9.00
C HIS A 12 -15.35 32.83 10.25
N LEU A 13 -14.29 32.41 10.94
CA LEU A 13 -14.40 31.77 12.25
C LEU A 13 -14.65 32.86 13.32
N GLY A 14 -15.91 33.29 13.51
CA GLY A 14 -16.26 34.21 14.61
C GLY A 14 -17.39 35.23 14.40
N GLY A 15 -18.14 35.22 13.28
CA GLY A 15 -19.25 36.15 13.04
C GLY A 15 -20.61 35.73 13.65
N ALA A 16 -21.47 36.70 13.97
CA ALA A 16 -22.78 36.54 14.64
C ALA A 16 -23.55 35.27 14.23
N GLY A 17 -23.87 34.44 15.22
CA GLY A 17 -24.35 33.05 15.06
C GLY A 17 -23.74 32.07 16.07
N PHE A 18 -22.74 32.51 16.85
CA PHE A 18 -22.13 31.74 17.95
C PHE A 18 -22.94 31.78 19.26
N GLU A 19 -23.98 32.62 19.35
CA GLU A 19 -24.85 32.67 20.53
C GLU A 19 -25.90 31.54 20.44
N GLY A 20 -25.62 30.40 21.07
CA GLY A 20 -26.64 29.40 21.45
C GLY A 20 -26.48 27.97 20.91
N ALA A 21 -25.54 27.69 20.01
CA ALA A 21 -25.28 26.32 19.55
C ALA A 21 -24.05 25.72 20.28
N PRO A 22 -24.17 24.56 20.96
CA PRO A 22 -23.14 24.10 21.89
C PRO A 22 -21.77 23.84 21.24
N PHE A 23 -21.69 23.52 19.94
CA PHE A 23 -20.43 23.47 19.19
C PHE A 23 -20.73 23.69 17.69
N PRO A 24 -20.29 24.80 17.04
CA PRO A 24 -20.43 24.93 15.60
C PRO A 24 -19.62 23.83 14.90
N ASN A 25 -20.19 23.19 13.88
CA ASN A 25 -19.49 22.17 13.09
C ASN A 25 -18.46 22.84 12.17
N VAL A 26 -17.33 23.22 12.76
CA VAL A 26 -16.22 23.93 12.10
C VAL A 26 -15.72 23.17 10.87
N ILE A 27 -15.69 21.83 10.92
CA ILE A 27 -15.28 20.99 9.78
C ILE A 27 -16.18 21.22 8.58
N LYS A 28 -17.51 21.22 8.78
CA LYS A 28 -18.46 21.47 7.70
C LYS A 28 -18.27 22.87 7.12
N GLN A 29 -18.14 23.89 7.97
CA GLN A 29 -17.98 25.28 7.50
C GLN A 29 -16.70 25.49 6.70
N VAL A 30 -15.58 24.91 7.17
CA VAL A 30 -14.30 24.92 6.43
C VAL A 30 -14.45 24.21 5.09
N PHE A 31 -15.07 23.04 5.08
CA PHE A 31 -15.31 22.28 3.86
C PHE A 31 -16.19 23.06 2.86
N ASP A 32 -17.33 23.60 3.32
CA ASP A 32 -18.24 24.39 2.47
C ASP A 32 -17.54 25.60 1.87
N ALA A 33 -16.69 26.29 2.64
CA ALA A 33 -15.90 27.41 2.16
C ALA A 33 -14.87 26.98 1.10
N LEU A 34 -14.11 25.91 1.38
CA LEU A 34 -13.13 25.36 0.43
C LEU A 34 -13.78 24.89 -0.87
N GLN A 35 -14.99 24.33 -0.80
CA GLN A 35 -15.76 23.92 -1.99
C GLN A 35 -16.12 25.09 -2.92
N GLN A 36 -16.02 26.35 -2.48
CA GLN A 36 -16.18 27.51 -3.37
C GLN A 36 -14.97 27.71 -4.30
N ASN A 37 -13.78 27.20 -3.93
CA ASN A 37 -12.58 27.25 -4.75
C ASN A 37 -12.58 26.13 -5.82
N ALA A 38 -12.47 26.51 -7.10
CA ALA A 38 -12.53 25.57 -8.21
C ALA A 38 -11.41 24.52 -8.21
N GLU A 39 -10.20 24.90 -7.81
CA GLU A 39 -9.06 23.99 -7.72
C GLU A 39 -9.27 22.98 -6.58
N PHE A 40 -9.79 23.42 -5.43
CA PHE A 40 -10.14 22.52 -4.34
C PHE A 40 -11.23 21.52 -4.74
N ARG A 41 -12.28 21.96 -5.46
CA ARG A 41 -13.31 21.05 -6.00
C ARG A 41 -12.69 19.96 -6.87
N LEU A 42 -11.75 20.34 -7.74
CA LEU A 42 -11.09 19.39 -8.63
C LEU A 42 -10.19 18.42 -7.87
N LEU A 43 -9.40 18.91 -6.89
CA LEU A 43 -8.60 18.04 -6.00
C LEU A 43 -9.47 17.08 -5.19
N PHE A 44 -10.65 17.53 -4.75
CA PHE A 44 -11.62 16.69 -4.06
C PHE A 44 -12.19 15.62 -5.00
N ALA A 45 -12.53 15.99 -6.23
CA ALA A 45 -12.98 15.06 -7.27
C ALA A 45 -11.91 14.01 -7.62
N ASP A 46 -10.64 14.41 -7.71
CA ASP A 46 -9.51 13.49 -7.93
C ASP A 46 -9.43 12.43 -6.84
N ARG A 47 -9.57 12.86 -5.57
CA ARG A 47 -9.58 11.94 -4.41
C ARG A 47 -10.80 11.01 -4.44
N LEU A 48 -11.99 11.54 -4.74
CA LEU A 48 -13.19 10.70 -4.84
C LEU A 48 -13.02 9.63 -5.92
N TYR A 49 -12.56 10.01 -7.12
CA TYR A 49 -12.36 9.06 -8.20
C TYR A 49 -11.37 7.96 -7.81
N ARG A 50 -10.18 8.32 -7.31
CA ARG A 50 -9.17 7.36 -6.87
C ARG A 50 -9.69 6.41 -5.80
N GLN A 51 -10.45 6.92 -4.82
CA GLN A 51 -10.89 6.09 -3.70
C GLN A 51 -12.08 5.20 -4.04
N LEU A 52 -12.96 5.61 -4.96
CA LEU A 52 -14.22 4.92 -5.25
C LEU A 52 -14.15 4.01 -6.50
N THR A 53 -13.08 4.07 -7.27
CA THR A 53 -12.89 3.30 -8.52
C THR A 53 -11.58 2.52 -8.50
N ASN A 54 -11.32 1.65 -9.48
CA ASN A 54 -9.98 1.14 -9.78
C ASN A 54 -9.24 0.55 -8.56
N ALA A 55 -9.88 -0.36 -7.83
CA ALA A 55 -9.39 -0.94 -6.57
C ALA A 55 -9.03 0.09 -5.46
N GLY A 56 -9.59 1.30 -5.53
CA GLY A 56 -9.50 2.31 -4.47
C GLY A 56 -10.07 1.80 -3.14
N ALA A 57 -9.58 2.36 -2.03
CA ALA A 57 -9.89 1.83 -0.69
C ALA A 57 -11.37 1.91 -0.28
N LEU A 58 -12.13 2.80 -0.93
CA LEU A 58 -13.58 2.97 -0.76
C LEU A 58 -14.40 2.38 -1.90
N SER A 59 -13.77 1.68 -2.85
CA SER A 59 -14.50 0.90 -3.86
C SER A 59 -15.27 -0.24 -3.17
N ASP A 60 -16.43 -0.59 -3.71
CA ASP A 60 -17.32 -1.59 -3.08
C ASP A 60 -16.59 -2.91 -2.82
N ALA A 61 -15.79 -3.39 -3.79
CA ALA A 61 -15.01 -4.62 -3.65
C ALA A 61 -14.01 -4.55 -2.48
N GLN A 62 -13.30 -3.43 -2.32
CA GLN A 62 -12.31 -3.26 -1.25
C GLN A 62 -12.97 -3.05 0.12
N ALA A 63 -14.11 -2.35 0.17
CA ALA A 63 -14.90 -2.20 1.39
C ALA A 63 -15.46 -3.55 1.86
N GLN A 64 -16.00 -4.34 0.94
CA GLN A 64 -16.50 -5.68 1.18
C GLN A 64 -15.39 -6.64 1.63
N ALA A 65 -14.24 -6.64 0.95
CA ALA A 65 -13.07 -7.45 1.33
C ALA A 65 -12.61 -7.13 2.77
N ARG A 66 -12.56 -5.84 3.12
CA ARG A 66 -12.21 -5.40 4.48
C ARG A 66 -13.23 -5.85 5.52
N TRP A 67 -14.53 -5.78 5.20
CA TRP A 67 -15.60 -6.29 6.06
C TRP A 67 -15.45 -7.78 6.32
N VAL A 68 -15.21 -8.58 5.27
CA VAL A 68 -14.97 -10.02 5.40
C VAL A 68 -13.73 -10.31 6.25
N SER A 69 -12.62 -9.62 5.98
CA SER A 69 -11.36 -9.78 6.70
C SER A 69 -11.50 -9.52 8.21
N ILE A 70 -12.15 -8.42 8.61
CA ILE A 70 -12.35 -8.08 10.03
C ILE A 70 -13.30 -9.05 10.73
N ASN A 71 -14.29 -9.60 10.03
CA ASN A 71 -15.26 -10.54 10.61
C ASN A 71 -14.76 -11.98 10.68
N ALA A 72 -13.81 -12.39 9.83
CA ALA A 72 -13.28 -13.75 9.80
C ALA A 72 -12.78 -14.26 11.17
N PRO A 73 -11.93 -13.54 11.93
CA PRO A 73 -11.49 -14.00 13.25
C PRO A 73 -12.61 -13.99 14.29
N VAL A 74 -13.58 -13.08 14.16
CA VAL A 74 -14.71 -12.96 15.10
C VAL A 74 -15.64 -14.18 15.01
N ALA A 75 -15.77 -14.78 13.82
CA ALA A 75 -16.65 -15.92 13.58
C ALA A 75 -16.39 -17.10 14.54
N HIS A 76 -15.14 -17.36 14.91
CA HIS A 76 -14.80 -18.42 15.85
C HIS A 76 -15.28 -18.13 17.27
N ALA A 77 -15.17 -16.88 17.74
CA ALA A 77 -15.64 -16.49 19.06
C ALA A 77 -17.17 -16.58 19.18
N ILE A 78 -17.89 -16.29 18.08
CA ILE A 78 -19.36 -16.37 18.04
C ILE A 78 -19.87 -17.79 18.32
N VAL A 79 -19.15 -18.84 17.91
CA VAL A 79 -19.53 -20.23 18.22
C VAL A 79 -19.58 -20.46 19.74
N ALA A 80 -18.57 -19.99 20.46
CA ALA A 80 -18.50 -20.13 21.90
C ALA A 80 -19.54 -19.25 22.62
N GLU A 81 -19.76 -18.02 22.16
CA GLU A 81 -20.78 -17.12 22.72
C GLU A 81 -22.20 -17.67 22.53
N ALA A 82 -22.54 -18.18 21.35
CA ALA A 82 -23.83 -18.80 21.08
C ALA A 82 -24.03 -20.07 21.92
N ALA A 83 -23.00 -20.91 22.07
CA ALA A 83 -23.07 -22.11 22.92
C ALA A 83 -23.27 -21.77 24.41
N ARG A 84 -22.74 -20.63 24.87
CA ARG A 84 -22.81 -20.23 26.28
C ARG A 84 -24.09 -19.47 26.64
N TRP A 85 -24.60 -18.65 25.72
CA TRP A 85 -25.65 -17.68 26.03
C TRP A 85 -26.83 -17.68 25.06
N GLY A 86 -26.71 -18.39 23.94
CA GLY A 86 -27.67 -18.33 22.83
C GLY A 86 -29.08 -18.73 23.21
N ASP A 87 -29.24 -19.67 24.14
CA ASP A 87 -30.52 -20.20 24.64
C ASP A 87 -30.94 -19.66 26.02
N VAL A 88 -30.06 -18.92 26.71
CA VAL A 88 -30.32 -18.39 28.06
C VAL A 88 -30.76 -16.92 28.04
N ARG A 89 -30.28 -16.12 27.08
CA ARG A 89 -30.51 -14.66 27.06
C ARG A 89 -31.69 -14.22 26.18
N TYR A 90 -32.20 -15.10 25.33
CA TYR A 90 -33.17 -14.75 24.30
C TYR A 90 -34.38 -15.69 24.34
N ALA A 91 -35.56 -15.17 24.00
CA ALA A 91 -36.79 -15.95 23.98
C ALA A 91 -36.80 -17.05 22.90
N ALA A 92 -36.09 -16.80 21.79
CA ALA A 92 -35.75 -17.80 20.79
C ALA A 92 -34.23 -17.98 20.78
N PRO A 93 -33.69 -19.22 20.74
CA PRO A 93 -32.26 -19.44 20.73
C PRO A 93 -31.58 -18.74 19.55
N ILE A 94 -30.49 -18.02 19.83
CA ILE A 94 -29.63 -17.41 18.80
C ILE A 94 -28.43 -18.33 18.54
N THR A 95 -28.11 -18.49 17.27
CA THR A 95 -27.10 -19.40 16.75
C THR A 95 -26.00 -18.63 15.99
N PRO A 96 -24.85 -19.26 15.69
CA PRO A 96 -23.85 -18.65 14.82
C PRO A 96 -24.38 -18.27 13.43
N GLN A 97 -25.42 -18.96 12.95
CA GLN A 97 -26.08 -18.67 11.68
C GLN A 97 -26.78 -17.31 11.70
N ASP A 98 -27.38 -16.91 12.82
CA ASP A 98 -28.03 -15.60 12.95
C ASP A 98 -27.02 -14.46 12.83
N TRP A 99 -25.84 -14.63 13.42
CA TRP A 99 -24.73 -13.68 13.26
C TRP A 99 -24.21 -13.65 11.82
N GLN A 100 -24.06 -14.81 11.17
CA GLN A 100 -23.66 -14.88 9.76
C GLN A 100 -24.66 -14.14 8.87
N ALA A 101 -25.97 -14.34 9.08
CA ALA A 101 -27.01 -13.64 8.33
C ALA A 101 -26.97 -12.11 8.55
N ALA A 102 -26.72 -11.66 9.79
CA ALA A 102 -26.56 -10.24 10.09
C ALA A 102 -25.31 -9.64 9.41
N ARG A 103 -24.17 -10.36 9.45
CA ARG A 103 -22.94 -9.99 8.74
C ARG A 103 -23.18 -9.85 7.24
N ASP A 104 -23.89 -10.81 6.65
CA ASP A 104 -24.16 -10.85 5.21
C ASP A 104 -25.15 -9.76 4.78
N THR A 105 -26.08 -9.40 5.65
CA THR A 105 -26.97 -8.25 5.45
C THR A 105 -26.18 -6.94 5.35
N VAL A 106 -25.23 -6.72 6.25
CA VAL A 106 -24.36 -5.52 6.19
C VAL A 106 -23.45 -5.56 4.96
N LEU A 107 -22.89 -6.73 4.62
CA LEU A 107 -22.07 -6.91 3.42
C LEU A 107 -22.85 -6.54 2.14
N ALA A 108 -24.11 -6.98 2.03
CA ALA A 108 -24.97 -6.69 0.89
C ALA A 108 -25.30 -5.19 0.76
N GLN A 109 -25.43 -4.48 1.89
CA GLN A 109 -25.68 -3.03 1.88
C GLN A 109 -24.50 -2.21 1.32
N MET A 110 -23.30 -2.79 1.23
CA MET A 110 -22.13 -2.09 0.69
C MET A 110 -22.13 -1.99 -0.84
N ALA A 111 -22.87 -2.88 -1.52
CA ALA A 111 -22.90 -2.94 -2.97
C ALA A 111 -23.58 -1.69 -3.57
N GLY A 112 -22.93 -1.07 -4.54
CA GLY A 112 -23.40 0.11 -5.26
C GLY A 112 -23.12 1.45 -4.56
N ASN A 113 -22.55 1.44 -3.34
CA ASN A 113 -22.38 2.68 -2.57
C ASN A 113 -21.33 3.62 -3.17
N GLY A 114 -20.25 3.09 -3.75
CA GLY A 114 -19.25 3.92 -4.41
C GLY A 114 -19.82 4.70 -5.60
N ALA A 115 -20.64 4.03 -6.42
CA ALA A 115 -21.34 4.65 -7.53
C ALA A 115 -22.38 5.67 -7.05
N ALA A 116 -23.17 5.33 -6.02
CA ALA A 116 -24.16 6.22 -5.44
C ALA A 116 -23.51 7.49 -4.85
N LEU A 117 -22.36 7.36 -4.17
CA LEU A 117 -21.62 8.49 -3.62
C LEU A 117 -21.08 9.41 -4.74
N LEU A 118 -20.55 8.85 -5.84
CA LEU A 118 -20.14 9.65 -7.00
C LEU A 118 -21.32 10.40 -7.62
N GLN A 119 -22.50 9.78 -7.72
CA GLN A 119 -23.70 10.44 -8.22
C GLN A 119 -24.15 11.59 -7.31
N GLN A 120 -24.15 11.38 -5.99
CA GLN A 120 -24.48 12.43 -5.02
C GLN A 120 -23.47 13.59 -5.08
N ALA A 121 -22.17 13.28 -5.20
CA ALA A 121 -21.13 14.30 -5.33
C ALA A 121 -21.31 15.15 -6.60
N ARG A 122 -21.72 14.54 -7.72
CA ARG A 122 -22.07 15.26 -8.96
C ARG A 122 -23.29 16.15 -8.77
N ALA A 123 -24.37 15.62 -8.18
CA ALA A 123 -25.59 16.38 -7.93
C ALA A 123 -25.33 17.60 -7.02
N ALA A 124 -24.39 17.49 -6.09
CA ALA A 124 -23.95 18.57 -5.21
C ALA A 124 -22.90 19.53 -5.84
N GLY A 125 -22.43 19.26 -7.06
CA GLY A 125 -21.41 20.05 -7.74
C GLY A 125 -19.97 19.86 -7.22
N TYR A 126 -19.72 18.82 -6.42
CA TYR A 126 -18.40 18.46 -5.89
C TYR A 126 -17.56 17.60 -6.83
N TYR A 127 -18.16 17.09 -7.91
CA TYR A 127 -17.52 16.25 -8.90
C TYR A 127 -17.90 16.71 -10.32
N PRO A 128 -16.95 16.83 -11.27
CA PRO A 128 -17.24 17.26 -12.64
C PRO A 128 -18.26 16.38 -13.36
N ALA A 129 -19.07 16.98 -14.24
CA ALA A 129 -20.02 16.20 -15.05
C ALA A 129 -19.32 15.25 -16.03
N ILE A 130 -18.09 15.58 -16.43
CA ILE A 130 -17.27 14.79 -17.34
C ILE A 130 -16.51 13.68 -16.59
N ASN A 131 -16.51 12.49 -17.19
CA ASN A 131 -15.76 11.34 -16.68
C ASN A 131 -14.27 11.50 -17.02
N PRO A 132 -13.37 11.05 -16.13
CA PRO A 132 -11.98 10.86 -16.50
C PRO A 132 -11.85 9.73 -17.53
N PRO A 133 -10.73 9.68 -18.27
CA PRO A 133 -10.45 8.57 -19.17
C PRO A 133 -10.40 7.25 -18.39
N ALA A 134 -11.15 6.25 -18.85
CA ALA A 134 -11.04 4.89 -18.34
C ALA A 134 -9.85 4.22 -19.00
N PHE A 135 -8.94 3.68 -18.19
CA PHE A 135 -7.83 2.90 -18.70
C PHE A 135 -8.27 1.48 -19.03
N ASN A 136 -7.76 0.94 -20.13
CA ASN A 136 -7.98 -0.44 -20.53
C ASN A 136 -6.64 -1.09 -20.91
N PRO A 137 -6.16 -2.09 -20.14
CA PRO A 137 -6.83 -2.65 -18.96
C PRO A 137 -6.87 -1.68 -17.77
N ALA A 138 -7.96 -1.75 -17.01
CA ALA A 138 -8.11 -0.97 -15.78
C ALA A 138 -7.22 -1.55 -14.68
N PRO A 139 -6.63 -0.72 -13.80
CA PRO A 139 -5.90 -1.21 -12.66
C PRO A 139 -6.80 -1.99 -11.70
N ASP A 140 -6.29 -3.12 -11.23
CA ASP A 140 -6.99 -4.11 -10.40
C ASP A 140 -6.35 -4.30 -9.02
N GLN A 141 -5.15 -3.74 -8.81
CA GLN A 141 -4.46 -3.76 -7.53
C GLN A 141 -4.74 -2.46 -6.76
N PRO A 142 -5.03 -2.55 -5.44
CA PRO A 142 -5.22 -1.37 -4.63
C PRO A 142 -3.94 -0.52 -4.58
N PRO A 143 -4.07 0.81 -4.43
CA PRO A 143 -2.91 1.69 -4.30
C PRO A 143 -2.12 1.36 -3.04
N THR A 144 -0.81 1.11 -3.17
CA THR A 144 0.09 0.99 -2.01
C THR A 144 0.35 2.37 -1.41
N MET A 145 0.06 2.54 -0.12
CA MET A 145 0.37 3.73 0.68
C MET A 145 0.09 5.10 0.02
N GLY A 146 -1.06 5.26 -0.63
CA GLY A 146 -1.48 6.52 -1.25
C GLY A 146 -0.87 6.79 -2.63
N GLY A 147 -0.17 5.79 -3.19
CA GLY A 147 0.22 5.75 -4.59
C GLY A 147 -0.97 5.57 -5.55
N SER A 148 -0.65 5.28 -6.81
CA SER A 148 -1.66 4.98 -7.83
C SER A 148 -2.05 3.50 -7.79
N PRO A 149 -3.32 3.15 -8.06
CA PRO A 149 -3.74 1.76 -8.28
C PRO A 149 -2.86 1.04 -9.31
N GLY A 150 -2.61 -0.26 -9.09
CA GLY A 150 -1.66 -1.03 -9.87
C GLY A 150 -2.30 -1.94 -10.93
N TYR A 151 -1.52 -2.27 -11.97
CA TYR A 151 -1.80 -3.35 -12.90
C TYR A 151 -0.49 -4.04 -13.31
N ALA A 152 -0.43 -5.36 -13.14
CA ALA A 152 0.71 -6.17 -13.53
C ALA A 152 0.51 -6.78 -14.93
N PHE A 153 1.55 -6.80 -15.77
CA PHE A 153 1.49 -7.39 -17.13
C PHE A 153 2.64 -8.35 -17.43
N ASP A 154 2.38 -9.49 -18.06
CA ASP A 154 3.46 -10.47 -18.36
C ASP A 154 4.27 -10.11 -19.63
N GLU A 155 3.65 -9.42 -20.58
CA GLU A 155 4.24 -9.01 -21.87
C GLU A 155 3.98 -7.52 -22.10
N PRO A 156 4.75 -6.83 -22.98
CA PRO A 156 4.51 -5.43 -23.33
C PRO A 156 3.03 -5.11 -23.48
N LEU A 157 2.55 -4.23 -22.60
CA LEU A 157 1.13 -3.95 -22.47
C LEU A 157 0.71 -2.91 -23.50
N VAL A 158 -0.37 -3.18 -24.22
CA VAL A 158 -1.06 -2.17 -25.03
C VAL A 158 -2.13 -1.51 -24.17
N LEU A 159 -1.84 -0.29 -23.72
CA LEU A 159 -2.74 0.53 -22.90
C LEU A 159 -3.57 1.45 -23.80
N THR A 160 -4.88 1.43 -23.60
CA THR A 160 -5.82 2.33 -24.28
C THR A 160 -6.61 3.16 -23.28
N PHE A 161 -7.02 4.35 -23.70
CA PHE A 161 -7.89 5.23 -22.94
C PHE A 161 -9.24 5.30 -23.63
N ASP A 162 -10.29 4.96 -22.91
CA ASP A 162 -11.67 5.22 -23.33
C ASP A 162 -12.16 6.50 -22.65
N ALA A 163 -12.51 7.48 -23.47
CA ALA A 163 -13.27 8.61 -23.01
C ALA A 163 -14.21 9.05 -24.14
N GLY A 164 -15.36 9.60 -23.77
CA GLY A 164 -16.33 10.15 -24.72
C GLY A 164 -15.80 11.37 -25.48
N ALA A 165 -16.68 12.30 -25.86
CA ALA A 165 -16.27 13.50 -26.58
C ALA A 165 -15.39 14.41 -25.70
N GLY A 166 -14.10 14.54 -26.02
CA GLY A 166 -13.15 15.44 -25.35
C GLY A 166 -11.71 15.19 -25.78
N THR A 167 -10.79 16.05 -25.32
CA THR A 167 -9.35 15.89 -25.58
C THR A 167 -8.67 15.29 -24.36
N ILE A 168 -8.00 14.15 -24.52
CA ILE A 168 -7.31 13.49 -23.40
C ILE A 168 -5.85 13.94 -23.39
N TYR A 169 -5.42 14.45 -22.23
CA TYR A 169 -4.02 14.75 -21.93
C TYR A 169 -3.51 13.76 -20.90
N TYR A 170 -2.30 13.23 -21.12
CA TYR A 170 -1.68 12.28 -20.22
C TYR A 170 -0.19 12.51 -20.02
N THR A 171 0.35 11.97 -18.94
CA THR A 171 1.78 11.86 -18.64
C THR A 171 2.10 10.41 -18.30
N LEU A 172 3.37 10.03 -18.45
CA LEU A 172 3.88 8.67 -18.16
C LEU A 172 4.88 8.65 -16.98
N ASP A 173 5.12 9.81 -16.38
CA ASP A 173 6.08 10.00 -15.29
C ASP A 173 5.38 10.25 -13.93
N GLY A 174 4.06 10.14 -13.88
CA GLY A 174 3.28 10.36 -12.67
C GLY A 174 3.06 11.82 -12.29
N THR A 175 3.38 12.78 -13.15
CA THR A 175 2.98 14.19 -12.95
C THR A 175 1.55 14.45 -13.42
N ASP A 176 0.83 15.41 -12.84
CA ASP A 176 -0.49 15.79 -13.37
C ASP A 176 -0.35 16.38 -14.79
N PRO A 177 -1.17 15.99 -15.78
CA PRO A 177 -1.12 16.57 -17.13
C PRO A 177 -1.47 18.07 -17.20
N ARG A 178 -2.05 18.66 -16.16
CA ARG A 178 -2.30 20.11 -16.09
C ARG A 178 -1.47 20.78 -15.00
N THR A 179 -1.18 22.05 -15.19
CA THR A 179 -0.63 22.92 -14.15
C THR A 179 -1.76 23.31 -13.18
N PRO A 180 -1.58 23.14 -11.85
CA PRO A 180 -2.56 23.58 -10.87
C PRO A 180 -2.92 25.05 -11.05
N ILE A 181 -4.17 25.43 -10.78
CA ILE A 181 -4.71 26.79 -10.87
C ILE A 181 -4.85 27.30 -12.32
N SER A 182 -3.79 27.30 -13.13
CA SER A 182 -3.88 27.80 -14.52
C SER A 182 -4.64 26.83 -15.43
N GLY A 183 -4.63 25.53 -15.11
CA GLY A 183 -5.27 24.49 -15.91
C GLY A 183 -4.61 24.26 -17.28
N THR A 184 -3.47 24.91 -17.55
CA THR A 184 -2.72 24.73 -18.80
C THR A 184 -2.01 23.38 -18.80
N PRO A 185 -2.00 22.63 -19.92
CA PRO A 185 -1.21 21.41 -20.02
C PRO A 185 0.26 21.68 -19.64
N VAL A 186 0.86 20.78 -18.86
CA VAL A 186 2.31 20.86 -18.55
C VAL A 186 3.12 20.49 -19.80
N GLU A 187 4.39 20.91 -19.86
CA GLU A 187 5.27 20.63 -21.02
C GLU A 187 5.37 19.13 -21.37
N ARG A 188 5.37 18.27 -20.34
CA ARG A 188 5.43 16.81 -20.49
C ARG A 188 4.09 16.13 -20.75
N ALA A 189 2.99 16.89 -20.79
CA ALA A 189 1.68 16.36 -21.12
C ALA A 189 1.61 16.07 -22.62
N ARG A 190 1.06 14.90 -22.95
CA ARG A 190 0.91 14.42 -24.32
C ARG A 190 -0.58 14.32 -24.65
N LEU A 191 -0.92 14.61 -25.90
CA LEU A 191 -2.25 14.33 -26.45
C LEU A 191 -2.37 12.85 -26.73
N TYR A 192 -3.46 12.23 -26.27
CA TYR A 192 -3.75 10.85 -26.62
C TYR A 192 -4.37 10.78 -28.02
N THR A 193 -3.68 10.10 -28.95
CA THR A 193 -4.10 9.93 -30.34
C THR A 193 -4.25 8.46 -30.75
N GLY A 194 -3.96 7.53 -29.83
CA GLY A 194 -3.98 6.10 -30.10
C GLY A 194 -3.32 5.28 -28.98
N PRO A 195 -3.35 3.94 -29.10
CA PRO A 195 -2.82 3.03 -28.08
C PRO A 195 -1.36 3.31 -27.70
N LEU A 196 -1.02 3.03 -26.44
CA LEU A 196 0.32 3.20 -25.88
C LEU A 196 0.93 1.84 -25.57
N THR A 197 2.19 1.62 -25.96
CA THR A 197 2.94 0.43 -25.53
C THR A 197 3.67 0.73 -24.22
N ILE A 198 3.43 -0.10 -23.20
CA ILE A 198 4.04 -0.03 -21.87
C ILE A 198 4.90 -1.27 -21.68
N GLU A 199 6.23 -1.08 -21.65
CA GLU A 199 7.20 -2.19 -21.57
C GLU A 199 7.88 -2.28 -20.21
N ARG A 200 7.72 -1.24 -19.39
CA ARG A 200 8.35 -1.07 -18.09
C ARG A 200 7.40 -0.38 -17.13
N ARG A 201 7.78 -0.34 -15.86
CA ARG A 201 7.11 0.46 -14.85
C ARG A 201 6.80 1.87 -15.37
N THR A 202 5.53 2.22 -15.37
CA THR A 202 5.04 3.50 -15.87
C THR A 202 3.89 3.98 -14.99
N ILE A 203 4.00 5.20 -14.45
CA ILE A 203 2.88 5.84 -13.75
C ILE A 203 2.15 6.71 -14.76
N VAL A 204 0.96 6.27 -15.13
CA VAL A 204 0.11 6.96 -16.10
C VAL A 204 -0.85 7.86 -15.33
N LYS A 205 -0.88 9.13 -15.71
CA LYS A 205 -1.87 10.10 -15.22
C LYS A 205 -2.55 10.75 -16.40
N ALA A 206 -3.87 10.77 -16.41
CA ALA A 206 -4.64 11.30 -17.52
C ALA A 206 -5.86 12.10 -17.06
N ARG A 207 -6.21 13.12 -17.84
CA ARG A 207 -7.45 13.89 -17.70
C ARG A 207 -8.08 14.11 -19.07
N LEU A 208 -9.41 14.15 -19.10
CA LEU A 208 -10.17 14.64 -20.23
C LEU A 208 -10.40 16.14 -20.06
N PHE A 209 -10.18 16.89 -21.13
CA PHE A 209 -10.53 18.30 -21.26
C PHE A 209 -11.68 18.47 -22.23
N ASP A 210 -12.76 19.10 -21.76
CA ASP A 210 -13.88 19.50 -22.59
C ASP A 210 -13.71 20.98 -23.00
N ALA A 211 -13.38 21.20 -24.27
CA ALA A 211 -13.17 22.54 -24.81
C ALA A 211 -14.47 23.38 -24.91
N ALA A 212 -15.65 22.74 -24.93
CA ALA A 212 -16.92 23.46 -25.01
C ALA A 212 -17.27 24.12 -23.66
N THR A 213 -16.93 23.45 -22.55
CA THR A 213 -17.19 23.93 -21.19
C THR A 213 -15.96 24.51 -20.49
N GLY A 214 -14.76 24.27 -21.02
CA GLY A 214 -13.49 24.62 -20.39
C GLY A 214 -13.18 23.79 -19.14
N GLN A 215 -13.86 22.64 -18.95
CA GLN A 215 -13.74 21.83 -17.75
C GLN A 215 -12.75 20.67 -17.92
N TRP A 216 -12.04 20.39 -16.83
CA TRP A 216 -11.21 19.19 -16.68
C TRP A 216 -11.97 18.12 -15.90
N SER A 217 -11.80 16.86 -16.30
CA SER A 217 -12.25 15.72 -15.52
C SER A 217 -11.43 15.60 -14.23
N ALA A 218 -11.89 14.76 -13.31
CA ALA A 218 -11.02 14.20 -12.28
C ALA A 218 -9.78 13.53 -12.89
N LEU A 219 -8.77 13.26 -12.07
CA LEU A 219 -7.54 12.58 -12.48
C LEU A 219 -7.74 11.07 -12.50
N ALA A 220 -7.57 10.45 -13.67
CA ALA A 220 -7.29 9.02 -13.73
C ALA A 220 -5.81 8.78 -13.49
N ASP A 221 -5.47 7.91 -12.55
CA ASP A 221 -4.09 7.52 -12.26
C ASP A 221 -3.94 6.02 -12.05
N ALA A 222 -2.87 5.45 -12.60
CA ALA A 222 -2.54 4.04 -12.48
C ALA A 222 -1.03 3.80 -12.62
N MET A 223 -0.53 2.75 -11.98
CA MET A 223 0.82 2.25 -12.14
C MET A 223 0.77 0.92 -12.90
N TYR A 224 1.38 0.89 -14.08
CA TYR A 224 1.54 -0.32 -14.88
C TYR A 224 2.95 -0.85 -14.73
N TYR A 225 3.12 -2.14 -14.51
CA TYR A 225 4.42 -2.75 -14.31
C TYR A 225 4.48 -4.20 -14.80
N PRO A 226 5.64 -4.70 -15.26
CA PRO A 226 5.79 -6.10 -15.61
C PRO A 226 5.48 -7.01 -14.42
N ALA A 227 4.75 -8.10 -14.60
CA ALA A 227 4.41 -9.04 -13.53
C ALA A 227 5.63 -9.79 -13.00
N ALA A 228 6.71 -9.87 -13.79
CA ALA A 228 8.03 -10.32 -13.34
C ALA A 228 8.74 -9.27 -12.46
N ALA A 229 8.41 -7.98 -12.63
CA ALA A 229 8.71 -6.91 -11.70
C ALA A 229 7.69 -6.94 -10.56
N ARG A 230 7.72 -8.01 -9.75
CA ARG A 230 7.17 -7.93 -8.39
C ARG A 230 8.28 -7.31 -7.56
N GLY A 231 7.97 -6.41 -6.65
CA GLY A 231 8.96 -6.04 -5.65
C GLY A 231 9.49 -7.34 -5.03
N ALA A 232 10.77 -7.62 -5.25
CA ALA A 232 11.33 -8.94 -5.07
C ALA A 232 12.04 -8.94 -3.73
N VAL A 233 11.31 -9.25 -2.67
CA VAL A 233 11.94 -9.37 -1.36
C VAL A 233 12.83 -10.60 -1.35
N ARG A 234 14.07 -10.44 -0.90
CA ARG A 234 15.02 -11.51 -0.63
C ARG A 234 15.52 -11.35 0.79
N ILE A 235 15.70 -12.45 1.49
CA ILE A 235 16.53 -12.48 2.70
C ILE A 235 17.97 -12.51 2.20
N THR A 236 18.74 -11.46 2.49
CA THR A 236 20.07 -11.23 1.89
C THR A 236 21.21 -11.53 2.84
N GLU A 237 21.00 -11.35 4.14
CA GLU A 237 22.00 -11.63 5.16
C GLU A 237 21.36 -12.23 6.43
N ILE A 238 22.00 -13.25 6.99
CA ILE A 238 21.55 -13.92 8.23
C ILE A 238 22.75 -14.12 9.17
N MET A 239 22.69 -13.49 10.33
CA MET A 239 23.64 -13.72 11.43
C MET A 239 22.99 -14.59 12.50
N TYR A 240 23.10 -15.91 12.38
CA TYR A 240 22.39 -16.87 13.25
C TYR A 240 23.21 -17.42 14.42
N ASN A 241 24.53 -17.20 14.42
CA ASN A 241 25.42 -17.62 15.50
C ASN A 241 26.61 -16.64 15.63
N PRO A 242 26.37 -15.40 16.09
CA PRO A 242 27.38 -14.36 16.15
C PRO A 242 28.42 -14.60 17.26
N LEU A 243 29.62 -14.06 17.06
CA LEU A 243 30.59 -13.90 18.15
C LEU A 243 30.02 -12.95 19.22
N GLY A 244 30.18 -13.31 20.49
CA GLY A 244 29.69 -12.50 21.62
C GLY A 244 28.24 -12.75 22.02
N GLY A 245 27.52 -13.65 21.34
CA GLY A 245 26.23 -14.20 21.79
C GLY A 245 24.99 -13.70 21.02
N ASP A 246 23.86 -14.37 21.26
CA ASP A 246 22.62 -14.28 20.48
C ASP A 246 22.05 -12.83 20.36
N GLY A 247 22.45 -11.89 21.22
CA GLY A 247 22.05 -10.48 21.15
C GLY A 247 22.60 -9.69 19.94
N TYR A 248 23.50 -10.30 19.16
CA TYR A 248 24.00 -9.72 17.90
C TYR A 248 23.41 -10.40 16.65
N GLU A 249 22.41 -11.27 16.82
CA GLU A 249 21.71 -11.91 15.71
C GLU A 249 20.88 -10.90 14.93
N PHE A 250 20.82 -11.06 13.60
CA PHE A 250 19.98 -10.26 12.73
C PHE A 250 19.58 -11.00 11.46
N VAL A 251 18.50 -10.53 10.85
CA VAL A 251 18.04 -10.93 9.53
C VAL A 251 17.89 -9.66 8.70
N GLU A 252 18.49 -9.66 7.51
CA GLU A 252 18.34 -8.58 6.54
C GLU A 252 17.46 -9.03 5.38
N ILE A 253 16.59 -8.13 4.93
CA ILE A 253 15.87 -8.27 3.67
C ILE A 253 16.22 -7.13 2.72
N GLN A 254 16.23 -7.43 1.43
CA GLN A 254 16.39 -6.45 0.36
C GLN A 254 15.27 -6.58 -0.66
N ASN A 255 14.84 -5.46 -1.23
CA ASN A 255 14.05 -5.46 -2.44
C ASN A 255 14.97 -5.45 -3.66
N VAL A 256 15.17 -6.62 -4.27
CA VAL A 256 15.98 -6.77 -5.49
C VAL A 256 15.20 -6.47 -6.77
N GLY A 257 13.95 -6.04 -6.63
CA GLY A 257 13.10 -5.58 -7.73
C GLY A 257 13.18 -4.07 -7.94
N ASP A 258 12.47 -3.59 -8.96
CA ASP A 258 12.40 -2.19 -9.38
C ASP A 258 11.12 -1.46 -8.89
N LEU A 259 10.26 -2.16 -8.12
CA LEU A 259 9.06 -1.61 -7.50
C LEU A 259 9.12 -1.64 -5.99
N PRO A 260 8.61 -0.61 -5.29
CA PRO A 260 8.49 -0.67 -3.84
C PRO A 260 7.58 -1.84 -3.41
N VAL A 261 7.98 -2.56 -2.37
CA VAL A 261 7.18 -3.62 -1.74
C VAL A 261 6.46 -3.05 -0.53
N ASP A 262 5.14 -3.26 -0.45
CA ASP A 262 4.39 -2.99 0.77
C ASP A 262 4.59 -4.14 1.77
N LEU A 263 5.19 -3.83 2.90
CA LEU A 263 5.41 -4.74 4.02
C LEU A 263 4.44 -4.47 5.18
N SER A 264 3.38 -3.69 4.97
CA SER A 264 2.40 -3.37 6.00
C SER A 264 1.81 -4.63 6.63
N ASN A 265 2.11 -4.86 7.91
CA ASN A 265 1.72 -6.06 8.67
C ASN A 265 2.27 -7.38 8.11
N ALA A 266 3.22 -7.34 7.17
CA ALA A 266 3.99 -8.52 6.80
C ALA A 266 4.70 -9.08 8.03
N TYR A 267 4.80 -10.40 8.12
CA TYR A 267 5.29 -11.09 9.31
C TYR A 267 6.21 -12.25 8.95
N PHE A 268 7.12 -12.56 9.87
CA PHE A 268 7.98 -13.72 9.74
C PHE A 268 7.37 -14.95 10.41
N GLU A 269 7.60 -16.11 9.79
CA GLU A 269 7.63 -17.42 10.44
C GLU A 269 9.11 -17.77 10.73
N GLY A 270 9.37 -18.38 11.88
CA GLY A 270 10.72 -18.69 12.39
C GLY A 270 11.13 -17.79 13.57
N ILE A 271 10.88 -16.48 13.43
CA ILE A 271 11.06 -15.46 14.48
C ILE A 271 9.75 -14.72 14.76
N ASP A 272 9.59 -14.17 15.97
CA ASP A 272 8.38 -13.43 16.34
C ASP A 272 8.52 -11.97 15.90
N PHE A 273 8.20 -11.67 14.64
CA PHE A 273 8.26 -10.32 14.08
C PHE A 273 7.11 -10.01 13.12
N ARG A 274 6.61 -8.76 13.21
CA ARG A 274 5.66 -8.18 12.26
C ARG A 274 6.01 -6.72 12.01
N PHE A 275 6.06 -6.34 10.74
CA PHE A 275 6.27 -4.96 10.33
C PHE A 275 5.06 -4.10 10.71
N ALA A 276 5.33 -2.82 11.04
CA ALA A 276 4.27 -1.86 11.29
C ALA A 276 3.41 -1.65 10.04
N PRO A 277 2.12 -1.27 10.18
CA PRO A 277 1.35 -0.72 9.08
C PRO A 277 2.13 0.42 8.41
N TYR A 278 1.94 0.60 7.11
CA TYR A 278 2.59 1.66 6.34
C TYR A 278 4.11 1.49 6.18
N THR A 279 4.60 0.24 6.13
CA THR A 279 6.02 -0.04 5.88
C THR A 279 6.25 -0.30 4.40
N LEU A 280 7.16 0.45 3.76
CA LEU A 280 7.60 0.21 2.39
C LEU A 280 9.07 -0.19 2.35
N LEU A 281 9.39 -1.10 1.43
CA LEU A 281 10.75 -1.42 1.04
C LEU A 281 10.97 -0.90 -0.39
N GLN A 282 11.67 0.22 -0.51
CA GLN A 282 11.96 0.84 -1.81
C GLN A 282 12.88 -0.06 -2.66
N PRO A 283 12.89 0.09 -4.01
CA PRO A 283 13.83 -0.62 -4.87
C PRO A 283 15.27 -0.48 -4.40
N GLY A 284 16.00 -1.60 -4.28
CA GLY A 284 17.39 -1.65 -3.82
C GLY A 284 17.60 -1.41 -2.32
N ALA A 285 16.58 -0.97 -1.58
CA ALA A 285 16.70 -0.71 -0.15
C ALA A 285 16.72 -2.00 0.68
N TYR A 286 17.35 -1.90 1.86
CA TYR A 286 17.45 -2.95 2.86
C TYR A 286 16.55 -2.66 4.05
N LYS A 287 16.20 -3.71 4.79
CA LYS A 287 15.66 -3.61 6.16
C LYS A 287 16.32 -4.64 7.05
N THR A 288 16.75 -4.20 8.24
CA THR A 288 17.46 -5.04 9.20
C THR A 288 16.61 -5.25 10.46
N ILE A 289 16.30 -6.50 10.75
CA ILE A 289 15.53 -6.91 11.93
C ILE A 289 16.47 -7.63 12.90
N VAL A 290 16.51 -7.20 14.17
CA VAL A 290 17.54 -7.60 15.14
C VAL A 290 16.95 -8.33 16.34
N SER A 291 17.72 -9.17 17.02
CA SER A 291 17.28 -9.86 18.25
C SER A 291 17.27 -8.95 19.49
N ASP A 292 18.25 -8.04 19.61
CA ASP A 292 18.39 -7.13 20.74
C ASP A 292 18.86 -5.75 20.26
N PHE A 293 18.03 -4.72 20.49
CA PHE A 293 18.33 -3.35 20.09
C PHE A 293 19.64 -2.81 20.70
N ARG A 294 19.89 -3.05 21.99
CA ARG A 294 21.01 -2.44 22.71
C ARG A 294 22.33 -3.11 22.35
N GLN A 295 22.34 -4.43 22.29
CA GLN A 295 23.54 -5.19 21.95
C GLN A 295 23.91 -4.99 20.49
N PHE A 296 22.94 -5.08 19.57
CA PHE A 296 23.18 -4.80 18.16
C PHE A 296 23.75 -3.39 17.95
N ARG A 297 23.14 -2.35 18.54
CA ARG A 297 23.61 -0.96 18.40
C ARG A 297 25.01 -0.74 18.98
N ALA A 298 25.43 -1.52 19.98
CA ALA A 298 26.78 -1.43 20.53
C ALA A 298 27.87 -1.91 19.55
N ARG A 299 27.50 -2.77 18.59
CA ARG A 299 28.41 -3.28 17.55
C ARG A 299 28.26 -2.53 16.23
N TYR A 300 27.03 -2.24 15.81
CA TYR A 300 26.70 -1.54 14.57
C TYR A 300 26.11 -0.18 14.92
N ALA A 301 26.98 0.80 15.17
CA ALA A 301 26.58 2.12 15.68
C ALA A 301 25.66 2.87 14.71
N ASP A 302 25.86 2.70 13.40
CA ASP A 302 25.21 3.49 12.35
C ASP A 302 24.16 2.71 11.53
N ALA A 303 24.13 1.37 11.64
CA ALA A 303 23.18 0.54 10.88
C ALA A 303 21.71 0.86 11.25
N GLU A 304 20.83 0.94 10.27
CA GLU A 304 19.40 1.14 10.53
C GLU A 304 18.81 -0.10 11.23
N ILE A 305 17.88 0.10 12.17
CA ILE A 305 17.16 -1.00 12.83
C ILE A 305 15.69 -0.82 12.52
N ASP A 306 15.15 -1.71 11.68
CA ASP A 306 13.75 -1.69 11.23
C ASP A 306 12.80 -2.45 12.16
N GLY A 307 13.36 -3.16 13.14
CA GLY A 307 12.56 -3.91 14.09
C GLY A 307 13.37 -4.77 15.04
N VAL A 308 12.75 -5.12 16.16
CA VAL A 308 13.28 -6.10 17.11
C VAL A 308 12.36 -7.31 17.10
N TYR A 309 12.91 -8.48 16.81
CA TYR A 309 12.15 -9.73 16.82
C TYR A 309 12.25 -10.44 18.17
N GLY A 310 11.23 -11.24 18.50
CA GLY A 310 11.28 -12.19 19.62
C GLY A 310 11.73 -13.58 19.17
N ARG A 311 12.01 -14.45 20.14
CA ARG A 311 12.73 -15.74 19.96
C ARG A 311 14.17 -15.50 19.50
N LYS A 312 14.87 -16.58 19.14
CA LYS A 312 16.23 -16.54 18.64
C LYS A 312 16.37 -17.40 17.40
N LEU A 313 17.36 -17.08 16.59
CA LEU A 313 17.72 -17.92 15.46
C LEU A 313 18.33 -19.25 15.95
N SER A 314 18.14 -20.30 15.16
CA SER A 314 18.66 -21.63 15.45
C SER A 314 20.13 -21.74 15.03
N ASN A 315 21.02 -21.97 15.99
CA ASN A 315 22.43 -22.34 15.76
C ASN A 315 22.60 -23.73 15.10
N ARG A 316 21.51 -24.38 14.67
CA ARG A 316 21.51 -25.67 13.97
C ARG A 316 20.83 -25.59 12.60
N GLY A 317 20.44 -24.40 12.15
CA GLY A 317 19.62 -24.21 10.96
C GLY A 317 18.12 -24.15 11.27
N GLU A 318 17.37 -23.45 10.42
CA GLU A 318 15.90 -23.37 10.42
C GLU A 318 15.38 -22.80 9.09
N THR A 319 14.05 -22.71 8.97
CA THR A 319 13.38 -22.02 7.88
C THR A 319 12.84 -20.68 8.35
N LEU A 320 13.26 -19.60 7.70
CA LEU A 320 12.69 -18.27 7.82
C LEU A 320 11.78 -18.00 6.63
N THR A 321 10.54 -17.59 6.88
CA THR A 321 9.59 -17.22 5.81
C THR A 321 8.96 -15.87 6.11
N LEU A 322 9.16 -14.89 5.24
CA LEU A 322 8.44 -13.64 5.26
C LEU A 322 7.14 -13.78 4.45
N ARG A 323 6.01 -13.49 5.09
CA ARG A 323 4.68 -13.46 4.46
C ARG A 323 4.11 -12.05 4.46
N ASP A 324 3.31 -11.74 3.45
CA ASP A 324 2.47 -10.54 3.47
C ASP A 324 1.28 -10.69 4.44
N ILE A 325 0.45 -9.65 4.55
CA ILE A 325 -0.73 -9.64 5.43
C ILE A 325 -1.79 -10.68 5.03
N GLU A 326 -1.79 -11.11 3.77
CA GLU A 326 -2.72 -12.09 3.19
C GLU A 326 -2.21 -13.53 3.32
N GLY A 327 -0.95 -13.70 3.74
CA GLY A 327 -0.30 -14.99 3.94
C GLY A 327 0.51 -15.49 2.74
N ASN A 328 0.63 -14.71 1.66
CA ASN A 328 1.46 -15.08 0.52
C ASN A 328 2.95 -14.98 0.89
N VAL A 329 3.76 -15.89 0.36
CA VAL A 329 5.21 -15.89 0.61
C VAL A 329 5.88 -14.78 -0.19
N LEU A 330 6.55 -13.87 0.51
CA LEU A 330 7.40 -12.82 -0.10
C LEU A 330 8.85 -13.31 -0.26
N ALA A 331 9.38 -13.98 0.76
CA ALA A 331 10.72 -14.57 0.76
C ALA A 331 10.78 -15.78 1.71
N SER A 332 11.58 -16.79 1.40
CA SER A 332 11.81 -17.93 2.28
C SER A 332 13.21 -18.52 2.11
N VAL A 333 13.86 -18.87 3.21
CA VAL A 333 15.20 -19.49 3.27
C VAL A 333 15.22 -20.57 4.33
N SER A 334 15.63 -21.78 3.94
CA SER A 334 15.98 -22.86 4.86
C SER A 334 17.50 -22.96 4.99
N TYR A 335 18.07 -22.32 6.00
CA TYR A 335 19.52 -22.30 6.20
C TYR A 335 19.99 -23.46 7.09
N GLY A 336 21.25 -23.87 6.93
CA GLY A 336 21.87 -24.97 7.65
C GLY A 336 23.27 -24.62 8.16
N VAL A 337 23.91 -25.60 8.80
CA VAL A 337 25.25 -25.45 9.42
C VAL A 337 26.30 -26.43 8.87
N ASP A 338 25.90 -27.27 7.91
CA ASP A 338 26.73 -28.28 7.25
C ASP A 338 26.41 -28.34 5.74
N GLN A 339 26.78 -29.40 5.02
CA GLN A 339 26.36 -29.65 3.63
C GLN A 339 26.57 -28.47 2.64
N GLY A 340 27.69 -27.76 2.77
CA GLY A 340 28.06 -26.66 1.87
C GLY A 340 27.70 -25.27 2.39
N TRP A 341 26.98 -25.16 3.51
CA TRP A 341 26.81 -23.88 4.20
C TRP A 341 28.15 -23.38 4.76
N PRO A 342 28.46 -22.07 4.70
CA PRO A 342 29.68 -21.50 5.24
C PRO A 342 29.89 -21.82 6.72
N LEU A 343 30.93 -22.61 7.02
CA LEU A 343 31.24 -23.04 8.40
C LEU A 343 31.63 -21.87 9.32
N SER A 344 32.23 -20.81 8.76
CA SER A 344 32.63 -19.63 9.52
C SER A 344 31.44 -18.79 10.00
N ALA A 345 30.26 -18.96 9.38
CA ALA A 345 29.02 -18.36 9.86
C ALA A 345 28.45 -19.05 11.10
N ASN A 346 28.98 -20.23 11.47
CA ASN A 346 28.57 -20.98 12.64
C ASN A 346 29.41 -20.65 13.87
N GLY A 347 29.33 -19.42 14.38
CA GLY A 347 29.99 -19.04 15.64
C GLY A 347 31.42 -18.55 15.50
N LEU A 348 31.98 -18.46 14.27
CA LEU A 348 33.32 -17.93 14.03
C LEU A 348 33.33 -16.46 13.60
N GLY A 349 32.14 -15.85 13.48
CA GLY A 349 31.96 -14.40 13.36
C GLY A 349 31.38 -13.93 12.04
N ASP A 350 31.32 -14.77 11.00
CA ASP A 350 30.75 -14.37 9.72
C ASP A 350 29.21 -14.47 9.75
N SER A 351 28.53 -13.72 8.89
CA SER A 351 27.14 -13.97 8.55
C SER A 351 27.03 -14.85 7.31
N LEU A 352 25.83 -15.40 7.07
CA LEU A 352 25.47 -15.95 5.78
C LEU A 352 25.01 -14.81 4.86
N VAL A 353 25.65 -14.66 3.71
CA VAL A 353 25.33 -13.65 2.69
C VAL A 353 24.89 -14.34 1.41
N TRP A 354 23.72 -13.97 0.89
CA TRP A 354 23.22 -14.50 -0.38
C TRP A 354 24.04 -13.95 -1.56
N SER A 355 24.32 -14.79 -2.55
CA SER A 355 25.18 -14.45 -3.69
C SER A 355 24.54 -13.50 -4.71
N GLY A 356 23.25 -13.18 -4.54
CA GLY A 356 22.48 -12.39 -5.51
C GLY A 356 21.90 -13.21 -6.66
N GLN A 357 22.17 -14.52 -6.72
CA GLN A 357 21.74 -15.41 -7.81
C GLN A 357 21.28 -16.77 -7.29
N GLY A 358 20.44 -17.46 -8.07
CA GLY A 358 19.99 -18.83 -7.78
C GLY A 358 18.91 -18.96 -6.70
N ASP A 359 18.56 -20.20 -6.38
CA ASP A 359 17.58 -20.54 -5.34
C ASP A 359 18.19 -20.31 -3.94
N PRO A 360 17.61 -19.43 -3.11
CA PRO A 360 18.14 -19.13 -1.78
C PRO A 360 17.99 -20.29 -0.78
N ASN A 361 17.31 -21.39 -1.13
CA ASN A 361 17.27 -22.62 -0.33
C ASN A 361 18.42 -23.60 -0.64
N GLN A 362 19.37 -23.19 -1.49
CA GLN A 362 20.51 -24.00 -1.87
C GLN A 362 21.82 -23.37 -1.36
N ALA A 363 22.60 -24.14 -0.59
CA ALA A 363 23.79 -23.65 0.10
C ALA A 363 24.84 -23.01 -0.83
N GLN A 364 24.97 -23.49 -2.07
CA GLN A 364 25.93 -22.94 -3.04
C GLN A 364 25.65 -21.48 -3.44
N ASN A 365 24.45 -20.98 -3.16
CA ASN A 365 24.08 -19.59 -3.40
C ASN A 365 24.33 -18.70 -2.18
N TRP A 366 25.02 -19.21 -1.16
CA TRP A 366 25.40 -18.48 0.03
C TRP A 366 26.90 -18.50 0.23
N ARG A 367 27.43 -17.40 0.75
CA ARG A 367 28.84 -17.24 1.13
C ARG A 367 28.95 -16.70 2.55
N ALA A 368 30.13 -16.82 3.15
CA ALA A 368 30.47 -16.06 4.34
C ALA A 368 30.55 -14.56 4.00
N SER A 369 30.21 -13.69 4.94
CA SER A 369 30.46 -12.25 4.82
C SER A 369 31.94 -11.94 4.57
N THR A 370 32.20 -10.83 3.89
CA THR A 370 33.58 -10.35 3.64
C THR A 370 34.22 -9.73 4.87
N GLN A 371 33.41 -9.37 5.87
CA GLN A 371 33.83 -8.80 7.15
C GLN A 371 33.31 -9.67 8.30
N ILE A 372 34.14 -9.82 9.33
CA ILE A 372 33.69 -10.41 10.60
C ILE A 372 32.60 -9.52 11.18
N ASN A 373 31.54 -10.15 11.67
CA ASN A 373 30.27 -9.58 12.12
C ASN A 373 29.31 -9.15 11.00
N GLY A 374 29.63 -9.41 9.73
CA GLY A 374 28.71 -9.06 8.63
C GLY A 374 28.63 -7.56 8.37
N SER A 375 27.66 -7.17 7.54
CA SER A 375 27.52 -5.79 7.02
C SER A 375 26.05 -5.33 6.95
N PRO A 376 25.32 -5.34 8.07
CA PRO A 376 23.89 -5.05 8.06
C PRO A 376 23.58 -3.63 7.58
N GLY A 377 22.69 -3.53 6.60
CA GLY A 377 22.24 -2.27 6.00
C GLY A 377 23.15 -1.74 4.89
N GLU A 378 24.20 -2.48 4.52
CA GLU A 378 25.16 -2.10 3.47
C GLU A 378 25.11 -3.07 2.28
N GLU A 379 25.83 -2.74 1.20
CA GLU A 379 25.93 -3.61 0.04
C GLU A 379 26.81 -4.84 0.35
N ASN A 380 26.26 -6.02 0.05
CA ASN A 380 26.77 -7.33 0.46
C ASN A 380 27.82 -7.97 -0.47
#